data_AF-A0A4Y1R1A0-F1
#
_entry.id   AF-A0A4Y1R1A0-F1
#
_cell.length_a   1.000
_cell.length_b   1.000
_cell.length_c   1.000
_cell.angle_alpha   90.00
_cell.angle_beta   90.00
_cell.angle_gamma   90.00
#
_symmetry.space_group_name_H-M   'P 1'
#
loop_
_entity.id
_entity.type
_entity.pdbx_description
1 polymer ?
#
loop_
_entity_poly.entity_id
_entity_poly.type
_entity_poly.pdbx_seq_one_letter_code
_entity_poly.pdbx_strand_id
1 'polypeptide(L)'
;MGLRHDIVQVLCKFEMIFPPAFFTSMMHVMVHLPEEALLAGPVNYRWMYPIERLLGELKKSVRNRAKPEGSIIEAWVQYESLTFCG
;
A
#
# COMPACT_ATOMS: atom_id res chain seq x y z
N MET A 1 -21.18 16.94 8.38
CA MET A 1 -19.85 17.57 8.56
C MET A 1 -18.80 16.55 8.15
N GLY A 2 -17.72 16.98 7.49
CA GLY A 2 -16.72 16.05 6.92
C GLY A 2 -15.58 15.73 7.89
N LEU A 3 -14.92 14.59 7.70
CA LEU A 3 -13.84 14.07 8.55
C LEU A 3 -12.75 15.10 8.91
N ARG A 4 -12.36 15.96 7.96
CA ARG A 4 -11.38 17.04 8.19
C ARG A 4 -11.86 18.05 9.24
N HIS A 5 -13.14 18.42 9.20
CA HIS A 5 -13.72 19.37 10.16
C HIS A 5 -13.72 18.79 11.58
N ASP A 6 -14.05 17.51 11.71
CA ASP A 6 -14.10 16.82 13.00
C ASP A 6 -12.69 16.69 13.60
N ILE A 7 -11.68 16.39 12.78
CA ILE A 7 -10.27 16.34 13.20
C ILE A 7 -9.80 17.71 13.70
N VAL A 8 -10.12 18.79 12.98
CA VAL A 8 -9.76 20.15 13.42
C VAL A 8 -10.41 20.49 14.75
N GLN A 9 -11.70 20.16 14.96
CA GLN A 9 -12.35 20.39 16.25
C GLN A 9 -11.69 19.62 17.40
N VAL A 10 -11.28 18.38 17.17
CA VAL A 10 -10.57 17.57 18.19
C VAL A 10 -9.21 18.18 18.51
N LEU A 11 -8.46 18.61 17.50
CA LEU A 11 -7.15 19.27 17.70
C LEU A 11 -7.29 20.56 18.51
N CYS A 12 -8.28 21.40 18.20
CA CYS A 12 -8.56 22.61 18.98
C CYS A 12 -8.88 22.30 20.45
N LYS A 13 -9.63 21.21 20.72
CA LYS A 13 -9.91 20.78 22.10
C LYS A 13 -8.66 20.27 22.81
N PHE A 14 -7.78 19.57 22.10
CA PHE A 14 -6.50 19.11 22.66
C PHE A 14 -5.57 20.27 22.99
N GLU A 15 -5.61 21.36 22.23
CA GLU A 15 -4.75 22.52 22.47
C GLU A 15 -5.06 23.21 23.80
N MET A 16 -6.30 23.07 24.28
CA MET A 16 -6.71 23.55 25.59
C MET A 16 -6.26 22.64 26.75
N ILE A 17 -5.88 21.38 26.48
CA ILE A 17 -5.60 20.36 27.50
C ILE A 17 -4.11 20.04 27.58
N PHE A 18 -3.44 19.95 26.43
CA PHE A 18 -2.05 19.51 26.33
C PHE A 18 -1.09 20.68 26.16
N PRO A 19 0.15 20.58 26.67
CA PRO A 19 1.16 21.62 26.46
C PRO A 19 1.52 21.75 24.98
N PRO A 20 2.03 22.91 24.53
CA PRO A 20 2.45 23.13 23.13
C PRO A 20 3.41 22.07 22.59
N ALA A 21 4.23 21.45 23.45
CA ALA A 21 5.14 20.37 23.08
C ALA A 21 4.44 19.10 22.54
N PHE A 22 3.15 18.93 22.82
CA PHE A 22 2.32 17.84 22.26
C PHE A 22 2.02 18.04 20.77
N PHE A 23 1.93 19.30 20.32
CA PHE A 23 1.61 19.68 18.93
C PHE A 23 2.85 19.62 18.05
N THR A 24 3.34 18.40 17.85
CA THR A 24 4.41 18.13 16.88
C THR A 24 3.86 18.15 15.45
N SER A 25 4.77 18.19 14.47
CA SER A 25 4.41 18.08 13.04
C SER A 25 3.52 16.87 12.73
N MET A 26 3.67 15.77 13.47
CA MET A 26 2.82 14.57 13.32
C MET A 26 1.34 14.84 13.59
N MET A 27 1.02 15.74 14.52
CA MET A 27 -0.38 16.09 14.82
C MET A 27 -1.02 16.88 13.68
N HIS A 28 -0.23 17.72 12.99
CA HIS A 28 -0.70 18.47 11.83
C HIS A 28 -0.90 17.58 10.59
N VAL A 29 -0.14 16.50 10.43
CA VAL A 29 -0.33 15.51 9.34
C VAL A 29 -1.75 14.94 9.37
N MET A 30 -2.35 14.76 10.55
CA MET A 30 -3.73 14.25 10.65
C MET A 30 -4.77 15.15 9.97
N VAL A 31 -4.51 16.46 9.82
CA VAL A 31 -5.43 17.39 9.14
C VAL A 31 -5.43 17.14 7.62
N HIS A 32 -4.29 16.74 7.06
CA HIS A 32 -4.12 16.49 5.62
C HIS A 32 -4.46 15.06 5.22
N LEU A 33 -4.37 14.11 6.17
CA LEU A 33 -4.60 12.69 5.94
C LEU A 33 -5.95 12.36 5.25
N PRO A 34 -7.09 13.03 5.55
CA PRO A 34 -8.35 12.77 4.86
C PRO A 34 -8.30 13.12 3.37
N GLU A 35 -7.68 14.26 3.02
CA GLU A 35 -7.52 14.68 1.63
C GLU A 35 -6.55 13.76 0.91
N GLU A 36 -5.43 13.40 1.56
CA GLU A 36 -4.49 12.44 1.02
C GLU A 36 -5.13 11.07 0.79
N ALA A 37 -5.93 10.56 1.73
CA ALA A 37 -6.63 9.28 1.58
C ALA A 37 -7.66 9.30 0.46
N LEU A 38 -8.36 10.43 0.27
CA LEU A 38 -9.30 10.60 -0.83
C LEU A 38 -8.58 10.60 -2.19
N LEU A 39 -7.45 11.32 -2.29
CA LEU A 39 -6.61 11.36 -3.49
C LEU A 39 -5.89 10.03 -3.75
N ALA A 40 -5.50 9.34 -2.69
CA ALA A 40 -4.81 8.06 -2.71
C ALA A 40 -5.68 6.92 -3.19
N GLY A 41 -6.96 6.98 -2.86
CA GLY A 41 -7.82 5.81 -2.86
C GLY A 41 -7.40 4.79 -1.79
N PRO A 42 -7.95 3.57 -1.86
CA PRO A 42 -7.68 2.51 -0.90
C PRO A 42 -6.18 2.20 -0.75
N VAL A 43 -5.74 2.04 0.50
CA VAL A 43 -4.36 1.70 0.89
C VAL A 43 -3.79 0.52 0.10
N ASN A 44 -4.66 -0.45 -0.23
CA ASN A 44 -4.34 -1.66 -0.99
C ASN A 44 -3.68 -1.37 -2.35
N TYR A 45 -4.02 -0.24 -2.99
CA TYR A 45 -3.45 0.15 -4.29
C TYR A 45 -2.12 0.89 -4.19
N ARG A 46 -1.74 1.36 -2.99
CA ARG A 46 -0.47 2.07 -2.74
C ARG A 46 0.60 1.19 -2.10
N TRP A 47 0.26 0.01 -1.62
CA TRP A 47 1.24 -0.89 -1.01
C TRP A 47 2.08 -1.59 -2.07
N MET A 48 3.39 -1.62 -1.85
CA MET A 48 4.31 -2.44 -2.66
C MET A 48 4.13 -3.94 -2.41
N TYR A 49 3.55 -4.31 -1.27
CA TYR A 49 3.45 -5.70 -0.83
C TYR A 49 2.85 -6.66 -1.87
N PRO A 50 1.74 -6.35 -2.59
CA PRO A 50 1.23 -7.23 -3.64
C PRO A 50 2.21 -7.43 -4.81
N ILE A 51 2.93 -6.38 -5.21
CA ILE A 51 3.94 -6.42 -6.28
C ILE A 51 5.13 -7.26 -5.84
N GLU A 52 5.65 -7.00 -4.64
CA GLU A 52 6.76 -7.76 -4.06
C GLU A 52 6.43 -9.24 -3.89
N ARG A 53 5.20 -9.55 -3.45
CA ARG A 53 4.72 -10.93 -3.32
C ARG A 53 4.67 -11.62 -4.69
N LEU A 54 4.12 -10.96 -5.71
CA LEU A 54 4.09 -11.50 -7.07
C LEU A 54 5.50 -11.76 -7.59
N LEU A 55 6.41 -10.79 -7.47
CA LEU A 55 7.81 -10.95 -7.88
C LEU A 55 8.52 -12.07 -7.12
N GLY A 56 8.20 -12.25 -5.84
CA GLY A 56 8.69 -13.36 -5.02
C GLY A 56 8.27 -14.73 -5.56
N GLU A 57 7.01 -14.90 -5.95
CA GLU A 57 6.53 -16.15 -6.57
C GLU A 57 7.15 -16.37 -7.95
N LEU A 58 7.20 -15.33 -8.79
CA LEU A 58 7.86 -15.39 -10.10
C LEU A 58 9.32 -15.84 -9.98
N LYS A 59 10.05 -15.32 -8.99
CA LYS A 59 11.45 -15.68 -8.77
C LYS A 59 11.64 -17.16 -8.45
N LYS A 60 10.68 -17.81 -7.77
CA LYS A 60 10.74 -19.26 -7.48
C LYS A 60 10.61 -20.11 -8.74
N SER A 61 9.98 -19.57 -9.79
CA SER A 61 9.81 -20.28 -11.07
C SER A 61 11.07 -20.27 -11.96
N VAL A 62 12.09 -19.48 -11.61
CA VAL A 62 13.35 -19.39 -12.37
C VAL A 62 14.21 -20.65 -12.15
N ARG A 63 14.16 -21.57 -13.11
CA ARG A 63 15.00 -22.77 -13.21
C ARG A 63 16.28 -22.52 -14.00
N ASN A 64 16.21 -21.67 -15.02
CA ASN A 64 17.39 -21.24 -15.80
C ASN A 64 17.77 -19.79 -15.48
N ARG A 65 18.80 -19.60 -14.64
CA ARG A 65 19.27 -18.26 -14.27
C ARG A 65 19.98 -17.50 -15.40
N ALA A 66 20.43 -18.19 -16.46
CA ALA A 66 21.01 -17.54 -17.63
C ALA A 66 19.93 -16.91 -18.53
N LYS A 67 18.66 -17.34 -18.39
CA LYS A 67 17.49 -16.82 -19.12
C LYS A 67 16.26 -16.75 -18.19
N PRO A 68 16.26 -15.84 -17.21
CA PRO A 68 15.25 -15.82 -16.15
C PRO A 68 13.83 -15.56 -16.68
N GLU A 69 13.68 -14.62 -17.62
CA GLU A 69 12.39 -14.28 -18.23
C GLU A 69 11.81 -15.47 -19.00
N GLY A 70 12.63 -16.16 -19.80
CA GLY A 70 12.22 -17.37 -20.51
C GLY A 70 11.79 -18.49 -19.57
N SER A 71 12.51 -18.67 -18.45
CA SER A 71 12.15 -19.66 -17.44
C SER A 71 10.83 -19.34 -16.73
N ILE A 72 10.53 -18.06 -16.51
CA ILE A 72 9.26 -17.62 -15.94
C ILE A 72 8.13 -17.89 -16.93
N ILE A 73 8.28 -17.47 -18.19
CA ILE A 73 7.27 -17.67 -19.25
C ILE A 73 6.92 -19.15 -19.41
N GLU A 74 7.93 -20.02 -19.45
CA GLU A 74 7.71 -21.46 -19.55
C GLU A 74 6.88 -22.01 -18.39
N ALA A 75 7.19 -21.59 -17.16
CA ALA A 75 6.43 -21.99 -15.98
C ALA A 75 4.99 -21.47 -16.00
N TRP A 76 4.75 -20.25 -16.52
CA TRP A 76 3.41 -19.71 -16.71
C TRP A 76 2.59 -20.50 -17.73
N VAL A 77 3.17 -20.80 -18.89
CA VAL A 77 2.48 -21.59 -19.93
C VAL A 77 2.09 -22.97 -19.40
N GLN A 78 2.97 -23.61 -18.62
CA GLN A 78 2.65 -24.87 -17.95
C GLN A 78 1.52 -24.72 -16.94
N TYR A 79 1.54 -23.67 -16.11
CA TYR A 79 0.47 -23.39 -15.16
C TYR A 79 -0.88 -23.16 -15.85
N GLU A 80 -0.91 -22.35 -16.91
CA GLU A 80 -2.12 -22.10 -17.69
C GLU A 80 -2.65 -23.37 -18.34
N SER A 81 -1.77 -24.19 -18.93
CA SER A 81 -2.16 -25.48 -19.51
C SER A 81 -2.77 -26.42 -18.48
N LEU A 82 -2.24 -26.47 -17.25
CA LEU A 82 -2.81 -27.29 -16.17
C LEU A 82 -4.12 -26.73 -15.63
N THR A 83 -4.31 -25.42 -15.67
CA THR A 83 -5.49 -24.74 -15.11
C THR A 83 -6.67 -24.73 -16.08
N PHE A 84 -6.40 -24.59 -17.38
CA PHE A 84 -7.43 -24.40 -18.41
C PHE A 84 -7.65 -25.62 -19.31
N CYS A 85 -6.66 -26.50 -19.44
CA CYS A 85 -6.73 -27.69 -20.30
C CYS A 85 -6.67 -29.01 -19.52
N GLY A 86 -6.58 -28.96 -18.19
CA GLY A 86 -6.52 -30.12 -17.28
C GLY A 86 -7.89 -30.66 -16.90
#